data_AF-A0A836I1P6-F1
#
_entry.id   AF-A0A836I1P6-F1
#
_cell.length_a   1.000
_cell.length_b   1.000
_cell.length_c   1.000
_cell.angle_alpha   90.00
_cell.angle_beta   90.00
_cell.angle_gamma   90.00
#
_symmetry.space_group_name_H-M   'P 1'
#
loop_
_entity.id
_entity.type
_entity.pdbx_description
1 polymer ?
#
loop_
_entity_poly.entity_id
_entity_poly.type
_entity_poly.pdbx_seq_one_letter_code
_entity_poly.pdbx_strand_id
1 'polypeptide(L)'
;MALSSSGSAALVDSALRATSAAAPQWTAQQRCFRQLMKSLRGAYFHDRSKLFWARHRVLVEFYKYSGVEEEKDVLLLIGIGNEIAHFVAEYMKVDVGVIMDHNEKMQSLPVARAKRYREEYLLHEKQHESWCKQKIRLMMDRRPPPPYPFF
;
A
#
# COMPACT_ATOMS: atom_id res chain seq x y z
N MET A 1 -63.14 13.60 -4.44
CA MET A 1 -62.44 14.08 -3.22
C MET A 1 -61.14 13.31 -3.09
N ALA A 2 -60.04 14.04 -2.91
CA ALA A 2 -58.67 13.55 -3.04
C ALA A 2 -58.25 12.62 -1.90
N LEU A 3 -57.61 11.50 -2.23
CA LEU A 3 -56.86 10.68 -1.27
C LEU A 3 -55.44 11.24 -1.17
N SER A 4 -55.09 11.62 0.05
CA SER A 4 -53.81 12.20 0.48
C SER A 4 -52.61 11.35 0.08
N SER A 5 -51.66 11.93 -0.68
CA SER A 5 -50.37 11.34 -1.07
C SER A 5 -49.21 11.76 -0.15
N SER A 6 -49.49 12.05 1.12
CA SER A 6 -48.51 12.65 2.04
C SER A 6 -47.65 11.63 2.82
N GLY A 7 -47.18 10.57 2.14
CA GLY A 7 -46.38 9.51 2.77
C GLY A 7 -44.89 9.47 2.39
N SER A 8 -44.54 10.00 1.21
CA SER A 8 -43.19 9.76 0.64
C SER A 8 -42.18 10.86 0.92
N ALA A 9 -42.59 12.12 1.13
CA ALA A 9 -41.66 13.22 1.34
C ALA A 9 -40.94 13.14 2.70
N ALA A 10 -41.66 12.75 3.76
CA ALA A 10 -41.11 12.68 5.12
C ALA A 10 -40.07 11.56 5.30
N LEU A 11 -40.22 10.45 4.56
CA LEU A 11 -39.25 9.34 4.54
C LEU A 11 -38.00 9.70 3.73
N VAL A 12 -38.17 10.43 2.63
CA VAL A 12 -37.06 10.91 1.80
C VAL A 12 -36.24 11.97 2.53
N ASP A 13 -36.88 12.90 3.25
CA ASP A 13 -36.17 13.90 4.06
C ASP A 13 -35.46 13.29 5.29
N SER A 14 -36.03 12.24 5.89
CA SER A 14 -35.38 11.50 6.98
C SER A 14 -34.21 10.64 6.48
N ALA A 15 -34.32 10.03 5.30
CA ALA A 15 -33.23 9.30 4.67
C ALA A 15 -32.10 10.23 4.19
N LEU A 16 -32.44 11.39 3.63
CA LEU A 16 -31.46 12.42 3.23
C LEU A 16 -30.75 13.02 4.44
N ARG A 17 -31.47 13.28 5.54
CA ARG A 17 -30.87 13.70 6.83
C ARG A 17 -30.02 12.61 7.49
N ALA A 18 -30.39 11.34 7.34
CA ALA A 18 -29.57 10.22 7.81
C ALA A 18 -28.31 10.01 6.96
N THR A 19 -28.34 10.35 5.66
CA THR A 19 -27.13 10.35 4.81
C THR A 19 -26.26 11.59 4.96
N SER A 20 -26.81 12.70 5.45
CA SER A 20 -26.05 13.92 5.77
C SER A 20 -25.57 13.98 7.22
N ALA A 21 -25.96 13.01 8.05
CA ALA A 21 -25.27 12.68 9.30
C ALA A 21 -23.87 12.13 8.96
N ALA A 22 -22.94 13.04 8.66
CA ALA A 22 -21.51 12.86 8.46
C ALA A 22 -21.10 11.42 8.12
N ALA A 23 -21.13 11.07 6.82
CA ALA A 23 -20.40 9.90 6.34
C ALA A 23 -19.02 9.90 6.99
N PRO A 24 -18.56 8.80 7.63
CA PRO A 24 -17.38 8.82 8.47
C PRO A 24 -16.19 9.31 7.64
N GLN A 25 -15.78 10.56 7.89
CA GLN A 25 -14.66 11.15 7.19
C GLN A 25 -13.42 10.43 7.68
N TRP A 26 -12.78 9.69 6.78
CA TRP A 26 -11.57 8.97 7.13
C TRP A 26 -10.47 9.93 7.53
N THR A 27 -9.82 9.59 8.63
CA THR A 27 -8.66 10.33 9.11
C THR A 27 -7.52 10.26 8.09
N ALA A 28 -6.58 11.20 8.15
CA ALA A 28 -5.42 11.19 7.26
C ALA A 28 -4.56 9.93 7.47
N GLN A 29 -4.48 9.42 8.70
CA GLN A 29 -3.83 8.16 9.07
C GLN A 29 -4.47 6.97 8.36
N GLN A 30 -5.82 6.87 8.38
CA GLN A 30 -6.56 5.80 7.71
C GLN A 30 -6.37 5.84 6.18
N ARG A 31 -6.36 7.04 5.59
CA ARG A 31 -6.10 7.23 4.16
C ARG A 31 -4.68 6.79 3.77
N CYS A 32 -3.66 7.17 4.55
CA CYS A 32 -2.28 6.72 4.37
C CYS A 32 -2.15 5.20 4.46
N PHE A 33 -2.69 4.59 5.51
CA PHE A 33 -2.68 3.13 5.67
C PHE A 33 -3.34 2.43 4.48
N ARG A 34 -4.47 2.93 3.99
CA ARG A 34 -5.13 2.35 2.82
C ARG A 34 -4.28 2.45 1.56
N GLN A 35 -3.59 3.57 1.32
CA GLN A 35 -2.71 3.69 0.16
C GLN A 35 -1.56 2.68 0.22
N LEU A 36 -0.92 2.53 1.39
CA LEU A 36 0.08 1.50 1.64
C LEU A 36 -0.45 0.08 1.37
N MET A 37 -1.63 -0.26 1.88
CA MET A 37 -2.22 -1.58 1.66
C MET A 37 -2.60 -1.80 0.19
N LYS A 38 -3.07 -0.75 -0.51
CA LYS A 38 -3.40 -0.82 -1.94
C LYS A 38 -2.14 -1.08 -2.78
N SER A 39 -1.04 -0.37 -2.52
CA SER A 39 0.21 -0.55 -3.27
C SER A 39 0.86 -1.90 -2.98
N LEU A 40 0.91 -2.32 -1.71
CA LEU A 40 1.43 -3.64 -1.33
C LEU A 40 0.62 -4.80 -1.93
N ARG A 41 -0.71 -4.68 -1.98
CA ARG A 41 -1.54 -5.68 -2.66
C ARG A 41 -1.22 -5.72 -4.16
N GLY A 42 -0.99 -4.58 -4.80
CA GLY A 42 -0.56 -4.54 -6.20
C GLY A 42 0.81 -5.18 -6.43
N ALA A 43 1.75 -5.03 -5.50
CA ALA A 43 3.08 -5.62 -5.59
C ALA A 43 3.11 -7.13 -5.28
N TYR A 44 2.33 -7.58 -4.30
CA TYR A 44 2.42 -8.94 -3.75
C TYR A 44 1.15 -9.78 -3.91
N PHE A 45 0.27 -9.46 -4.86
CA PHE A 45 -0.97 -10.23 -5.06
C PHE A 45 -0.71 -11.73 -5.33
N HIS A 46 0.45 -12.05 -5.89
CA HIS A 46 0.87 -13.41 -6.25
C HIS A 46 1.46 -14.20 -5.06
N ASP A 47 1.87 -13.54 -3.96
CA ASP A 47 2.55 -14.18 -2.84
C ASP A 47 1.93 -13.75 -1.49
N ARG A 48 1.18 -14.69 -0.89
CA ARG A 48 0.49 -14.48 0.39
C ARG A 48 1.46 -14.25 1.56
N SER A 49 2.62 -14.89 1.56
CA SER A 49 3.61 -14.75 2.63
C SER A 49 4.27 -13.38 2.58
N LYS A 50 4.72 -12.95 1.40
CA LYS A 50 5.28 -11.60 1.20
C LYS A 50 4.28 -10.51 1.59
N LEU A 51 3.03 -10.64 1.15
CA LEU A 51 1.98 -9.69 1.50
C LEU A 51 1.70 -9.66 3.01
N PHE A 52 1.65 -10.81 3.66
CA PHE A 52 1.44 -10.92 5.09
C PHE A 52 2.54 -10.20 5.88
N TRP A 53 3.81 -10.49 5.59
CA TRP A 53 4.94 -9.89 6.30
C TRP A 53 5.10 -8.40 6.00
N ALA A 54 4.80 -7.95 4.78
CA ALA A 54 4.78 -6.53 4.45
C ALA A 54 3.69 -5.79 5.26
N ARG A 55 2.48 -6.34 5.32
CA ARG A 55 1.39 -5.79 6.15
C ARG A 55 1.77 -5.77 7.63
N HIS A 56 2.35 -6.85 8.14
CA HIS A 56 2.79 -6.93 9.53
C HIS A 56 3.78 -5.82 9.88
N ARG A 57 4.81 -5.60 9.04
CA ARG A 57 5.80 -4.54 9.26
C ARG A 57 5.18 -3.15 9.25
N VAL A 58 4.23 -2.88 8.33
CA VAL A 58 3.50 -1.60 8.33
C VAL A 58 2.72 -1.41 9.64
N LEU A 59 1.99 -2.43 10.09
CA LEU A 59 1.22 -2.34 11.33
C LEU A 59 2.11 -2.08 12.54
N VAL A 60 3.25 -2.78 12.65
CA VAL A 60 4.21 -2.55 13.74
C VAL A 60 4.70 -1.10 13.76
N GLU A 61 5.01 -0.51 12.61
CA GLU A 61 5.41 0.90 12.54
C GLU A 61 4.26 1.86 12.91
N PHE A 62 3.02 1.58 12.50
CA PHE A 62 1.87 2.41 12.88
C PHE A 62 1.61 2.39 14.38
N TYR A 63 1.73 1.22 15.03
CA TYR A 63 1.56 1.10 16.48
C TYR A 63 2.75 1.68 17.27
N LYS A 64 3.96 1.65 16.71
CA LYS A 64 5.15 2.27 17.33
C LYS A 64 4.96 3.77 17.60
N TYR A 65 4.32 4.47 16.67
CA TYR A 65 4.10 5.92 16.76
C TYR A 65 2.68 6.29 17.24
N SER A 66 1.91 5.34 17.78
CA SER A 66 0.52 5.61 18.19
C SER A 66 0.39 6.60 19.34
N GLY A 67 1.44 6.76 20.16
CA GLY A 67 1.49 7.72 21.26
C GLY A 67 2.03 9.10 20.88
N VAL A 68 2.31 9.38 19.60
CA VAL A 68 2.73 10.72 19.16
C VAL A 68 1.51 11.63 19.09
N GLU A 69 1.52 12.69 19.90
CA GLU A 69 0.43 13.67 19.96
C GLU A 69 0.73 14.93 19.13
N GLU A 70 2.00 15.19 18.85
CA GLU A 70 2.46 16.39 18.14
C GLU A 70 2.02 16.38 16.66
N GLU A 71 1.21 17.35 16.25
CA GLU A 71 0.54 17.36 14.94
C GLU A 71 1.54 17.37 13.76
N LYS A 72 2.61 18.17 13.85
CA LYS A 72 3.64 18.23 12.79
C LYS A 72 4.31 16.87 12.57
N ASP A 73 4.49 16.09 13.63
CA ASP A 73 5.15 14.79 13.56
C ASP A 73 4.20 13.74 12.97
N VAL A 74 2.91 13.81 13.32
CA VAL A 74 1.86 12.99 12.69
C VAL A 74 1.78 13.27 11.19
N LEU A 75 1.78 14.54 10.78
CA LEU A 75 1.75 14.93 9.35
C LEU A 75 3.01 14.48 8.60
N LEU A 76 4.19 14.60 9.22
CA LEU A 76 5.44 14.10 8.65
C LEU A 76 5.41 12.58 8.43
N LEU A 77 4.97 11.81 9.43
CA LEU A 77 4.84 10.35 9.35
C LEU A 77 3.85 9.93 8.26
N ILE A 78 2.71 10.63 8.15
CA ILE A 78 1.73 10.42 7.08
C ILE A 78 2.35 10.71 5.71
N GLY A 79 3.13 11.79 5.59
CA GLY A 79 3.85 12.16 4.38
C GLY A 79 4.82 11.06 3.93
N ILE A 80 5.66 10.56 4.85
CA ILE A 80 6.57 9.44 4.61
C ILE A 80 5.81 8.19 4.17
N GLY A 81 4.70 7.86 4.83
CA GLY A 81 3.88 6.70 4.46
C GLY A 81 3.30 6.80 3.04
N ASN A 82 2.83 7.97 2.63
CA ASN A 82 2.33 8.20 1.27
C ASN A 82 3.45 8.14 0.23
N GLU A 83 4.64 8.68 0.54
CA GLU A 83 5.82 8.60 -0.33
C GLU A 83 6.22 7.14 -0.58
N ILE A 84 6.28 6.33 0.49
CA ILE A 84 6.54 4.89 0.39
C ILE A 84 5.44 4.19 -0.41
N ALA A 85 4.17 4.54 -0.18
CA ALA A 85 3.06 3.94 -0.91
C ALA A 85 3.16 4.19 -2.42
N HIS A 86 3.53 5.40 -2.82
CA HIS A 86 3.75 5.77 -4.21
C HIS A 86 4.95 5.02 -4.81
N PHE A 87 6.09 5.00 -4.10
CA PHE A 87 7.29 4.28 -4.52
C PHE A 87 7.02 2.78 -4.75
N VAL A 88 6.31 2.12 -3.84
CA VAL A 88 5.95 0.70 -3.99
C VAL A 88 5.04 0.47 -5.20
N ALA A 89 4.07 1.37 -5.42
CA ALA A 89 3.16 1.26 -6.55
C ALA A 89 3.85 1.41 -7.91
N GLU A 90 4.91 2.21 -7.97
CA GLU A 90 5.67 2.47 -9.20
C GLU A 90 6.73 1.40 -9.47
N TYR A 91 7.57 1.08 -8.48
CA TYR A 91 8.77 0.25 -8.69
C TYR A 91 8.58 -1.23 -8.36
N MET A 92 7.56 -1.60 -7.58
CA MET A 92 7.37 -3.01 -7.15
C MET A 92 6.14 -3.66 -7.78
N LYS A 93 5.52 -3.01 -8.76
CA LYS A 93 4.37 -3.57 -9.47
C LYS A 93 4.80 -4.80 -10.26
N VAL A 94 4.10 -5.91 -10.04
CA VAL A 94 4.31 -7.12 -10.83
C VAL A 94 3.51 -7.02 -12.12
N ASP A 95 4.24 -6.93 -13.23
CA ASP A 95 3.68 -6.98 -14.56
C ASP A 95 3.75 -8.41 -15.10
N VAL A 96 2.59 -9.00 -15.39
CA VAL A 96 2.48 -10.35 -15.95
C VAL A 96 3.08 -10.41 -17.36
N GLY A 97 3.03 -9.31 -18.12
CA GLY A 97 3.62 -9.24 -19.46
C GLY A 97 5.12 -9.53 -19.45
N VAL A 98 5.86 -8.92 -18.51
CA VAL A 98 7.31 -9.15 -18.36
C VAL A 98 7.63 -10.62 -18.05
N ILE A 99 6.77 -11.30 -17.28
CA ILE A 99 6.93 -12.73 -16.98
C ILE A 99 6.67 -13.59 -18.23
N MET A 100 5.67 -13.24 -19.03
CA MET A 100 5.37 -13.93 -20.28
C MET A 100 6.50 -13.76 -21.29
N ASP A 101 6.99 -12.54 -21.50
CA ASP A 101 8.11 -12.24 -22.41
C ASP A 101 9.39 -12.99 -22.00
N HIS A 102 9.66 -13.10 -20.69
CA HIS A 102 10.77 -13.90 -20.18
C HIS A 102 10.64 -15.38 -20.55
N ASN A 103 9.44 -15.95 -20.44
CA ASN A 103 9.17 -17.34 -20.78
C ASN A 103 9.31 -17.61 -22.27
N GLU A 104 8.81 -16.72 -23.12
CA GLU A 104 8.98 -16.82 -24.59
C GLU A 104 10.47 -16.76 -24.96
N LYS A 105 11.21 -15.81 -24.38
CA LYS A 105 12.65 -15.70 -24.59
C LYS A 105 13.40 -16.95 -24.14
N MET A 106 13.07 -17.52 -22.98
CA MET A 106 13.65 -18.77 -22.49
C MET A 106 13.47 -19.94 -23.48
N GLN A 107 12.31 -20.04 -24.14
CA GLN A 107 12.03 -21.11 -25.11
C GLN A 107 12.85 -20.96 -26.40
N SER A 108 13.15 -19.73 -26.81
CA SER A 108 13.96 -19.46 -28.01
C SER A 108 15.47 -19.76 -27.86
N LEU A 109 15.96 -19.89 -26.62
CA LEU A 109 17.39 -20.01 -26.33
C LEU A 109 17.84 -21.48 -26.25
N PRO A 110 19.03 -21.83 -26.79
CA PRO A 110 19.65 -23.12 -26.51
C PRO A 110 19.91 -23.31 -25.01
N VAL A 111 19.80 -24.55 -24.52
CA VAL A 111 19.86 -24.89 -23.07
C VAL A 111 21.04 -24.26 -22.33
N ALA A 112 22.24 -24.28 -22.91
CA ALA A 112 23.43 -23.70 -22.27
C ALA A 112 23.32 -22.17 -22.08
N ARG A 113 22.70 -21.46 -23.02
CA ARG A 113 22.45 -20.02 -22.93
C ARG A 113 21.27 -19.70 -22.01
N ALA A 114 20.23 -20.53 -22.05
CA ALA A 114 19.06 -20.40 -21.18
C ALA A 114 19.43 -20.47 -19.69
N LYS A 115 20.38 -21.35 -19.31
CA LYS A 115 20.90 -21.43 -17.92
C LYS A 115 21.50 -20.10 -17.46
N ARG A 116 22.44 -19.55 -18.22
CA ARG A 116 23.09 -18.26 -17.89
C ARG A 116 22.08 -17.12 -17.86
N TYR A 117 21.18 -17.06 -18.84
CA TYR A 117 20.13 -16.05 -18.90
C TYR A 117 19.22 -16.08 -17.66
N ARG A 118 18.86 -17.28 -17.18
CA ARG A 118 18.07 -17.44 -15.95
C ARG A 118 18.84 -17.03 -14.69
N GLU A 119 20.12 -17.38 -14.60
CA GLU A 119 20.99 -16.98 -13.47
C GLU A 119 21.11 -15.46 -13.36
N GLU A 120 21.35 -14.77 -14.47
CA GLU A 120 21.40 -13.30 -14.53
C GLU A 120 20.07 -12.67 -14.12
N TYR A 121 18.95 -13.23 -14.58
CA TYR A 121 17.62 -12.78 -14.21
C TYR A 121 17.36 -12.89 -12.71
N LEU A 122 17.69 -14.04 -12.09
CA LEU A 122 17.55 -14.24 -10.64
C LEU A 122 18.41 -13.26 -9.83
N LEU A 123 19.63 -12.98 -10.30
CA LEU A 123 20.50 -11.98 -9.67
C LEU A 123 19.89 -10.59 -9.76
N HIS A 124 19.37 -10.22 -10.94
CA HIS A 124 18.72 -8.93 -11.17
C HIS A 124 17.48 -8.75 -10.26
N GLU A 125 16.61 -9.75 -10.15
CA GLU A 125 15.45 -9.71 -9.24
C GLU A 125 15.88 -9.50 -7.78
N LYS A 126 16.93 -10.21 -7.34
CA LYS A 126 17.47 -10.08 -5.97
C LYS A 126 18.04 -8.68 -5.73
N GLN A 127 18.78 -8.13 -6.69
CA GLN A 127 19.33 -6.77 -6.61
C GLN A 127 18.22 -5.72 -6.60
N HIS A 128 17.20 -5.89 -7.43
CA HIS A 128 16.04 -5.01 -7.46
C HIS A 128 15.30 -4.99 -6.12
N GLU A 129 14.96 -6.16 -5.56
CA GLU A 129 14.32 -6.22 -4.24
C GLU A 129 15.19 -5.57 -3.14
N SER A 130 16.51 -5.79 -3.19
CA SER A 130 17.46 -5.20 -2.23
C SER A 130 17.51 -3.68 -2.36
N TRP A 131 17.56 -3.16 -3.58
CA TRP A 131 17.57 -1.74 -3.88
C TRP A 131 16.27 -1.06 -3.40
N CYS A 132 15.10 -1.66 -3.67
CA CYS A 132 13.82 -1.16 -3.17
C CYS A 132 13.80 -1.09 -1.63
N LYS A 133 14.29 -2.14 -0.96
CA LYS A 133 14.39 -2.17 0.52
C LYS A 133 15.30 -1.06 1.04
N GLN A 134 16.41 -0.77 0.36
CA GLN A 134 17.32 0.31 0.74
C GLN A 134 16.65 1.68 0.60
N LYS A 135 15.95 1.93 -0.51
CA LYS A 135 15.23 3.20 -0.74
C LYS A 135 14.14 3.44 0.30
N ILE A 136 13.34 2.43 0.61
CA ILE A 136 12.32 2.52 1.67
C ILE A 136 12.97 2.83 3.02
N ARG A 137 14.12 2.21 3.33
CA ARG A 137 14.85 2.46 4.58
C ARG A 137 15.31 3.92 4.68
N LEU A 138 15.88 4.46 3.60
CA LEU A 138 16.29 5.87 3.53
C LEU A 138 15.12 6.85 3.68
N MET A 139 13.94 6.51 3.14
CA MET A 139 12.73 7.32 3.36
C MET A 139 12.34 7.34 4.83
N MET A 140 12.39 6.18 5.47
CA MET A 140 12.09 6.01 6.90
C MET A 140 13.12 6.69 7.79
N ASP A 141 14.36 6.93 7.37
CA ASP A 141 15.39 7.57 8.22
C ASP A 141 15.09 9.04 8.54
N ARG A 142 14.17 9.67 7.80
CA ARG A 142 13.68 11.04 8.07
C ARG A 142 12.62 11.12 9.18
N ARG A 143 12.21 9.98 9.75
CA ARG A 143 11.15 9.92 10.77
C ARG A 143 11.60 10.52 12.10
N PRO A 144 10.67 11.08 12.90
CA PRO A 144 10.97 11.45 14.26
C PRO A 144 11.37 10.20 15.09
N PRO A 145 12.14 10.39 16.18
CA PRO A 145 12.40 9.30 17.11
C PRO A 145 11.08 8.73 17.65
N PRO A 146 10.98 7.40 17.85
CA PRO A 146 9.83 6.79 18.51
C PRO A 146 9.54 7.40 19.89
N PRO A 147 8.29 7.42 20.36
CA PRO A 147 7.98 7.81 21.73
C PRO A 147 8.40 6.73 22.75
N TYR A 148 8.66 7.12 24.01
CA TYR A 148 8.64 6.17 25.14
C TYR A 148 7.24 5.56 25.25
N PRO A 149 7.04 4.25 25.50
CA PRO A 149 7.97 3.24 26.03
C PRO A 149 8.61 2.34 24.95
N PHE A 150 8.77 2.81 23.71
CA PHE A 150 9.39 1.98 22.67
C PHE A 150 10.90 1.73 22.91
N PHE A 151 11.56 2.68 23.58
CA PHE A 151 12.98 2.60 23.97
C PHE A 151 13.19 1.84 25.27
#